data_AF-A0A6S6SS18-F1
#
_entry.id   AF-A0A6S6SS18-F1
#
_cell.length_a   1.000
_cell.length_b   1.000
_cell.length_c   1.000
_cell.angle_alpha   90.00
_cell.angle_beta   90.00
_cell.angle_gamma   90.00
#
_symmetry.space_group_name_H-M   'P 1'
#
loop_
_entity.id
_entity.type
_entity.pdbx_description
1 polymer ?
#
loop_
_entity_poly.entity_id
_entity_poly.type
_entity_poly.pdbx_seq_one_letter_code
_entity_poly.pdbx_strand_id
1 'polypeptide(L)'
;MKKILVFIVVVLIGYFGSVAFVGSKSEEHHEKYINQVNKIYQKHGIELKSKLIKKSFFTAKYELSMDYTNENMKKIIAEFYTLPMVFEYDVEFGPLLFRNGFGLGYAGFYSKKSLNSVLAKDLSTGIFKGKETNLVTKGRITFSDKLICDVFMDEININIMGAVNVKVAESSLVSKTDIKTLLGSGTVNIPSVELTDLTNPAKKVTIENIDLHANIKEFIETTLLGDFVLDIEKVSLAGNEFQFQPRVEVGMNENEKGLLDINAKLVYKNLKGQLSPIKVNNANISMALNKLDKSSLLVLSTYFKEVQNKQLALFDKMSNKDANITLIYQEIEALNSEIAGKIMPLIKNVLVLNKTNLKIDANINKENKLDFKADYIADGIPNRIDDFEYELPTVLANSFKAEVSLEVIKSIAGLLRVPSEQLAYYISEGFIEDLGDVYTTKANYEPVKLVVNSRDKTALVSPFVIIE
;
A
#
# COMPACT_ATOMS: atom_id res chain seq x y z
N MET A 1 22.26 52.92 22.24
CA MET A 1 22.79 51.77 23.01
C MET A 1 21.81 51.25 24.07
N LYS A 2 21.38 52.03 25.07
CA LYS A 2 20.44 51.54 26.12
C LYS A 2 19.13 50.92 25.60
N LYS A 3 18.49 51.52 24.59
CA LYS A 3 17.25 50.99 23.97
C LYS A 3 17.45 49.66 23.25
N ILE A 4 18.60 49.47 22.61
CA ILE A 4 18.98 48.21 21.94
C ILE A 4 19.25 47.13 22.98
N LEU A 5 19.94 47.49 24.08
CA LEU A 5 20.20 46.56 25.18
C LEU A 5 18.91 46.13 25.88
N VAL A 6 17.97 47.06 26.13
CA VAL A 6 16.64 46.74 26.67
C VAL A 6 15.85 45.86 25.72
N PHE A 7 15.87 46.13 24.41
CA PHE A 7 15.24 45.26 23.41
C PHE A 7 15.83 43.84 23.43
N ILE A 8 17.16 43.71 23.46
CA ILE A 8 17.84 42.41 23.57
C ILE A 8 17.42 41.69 24.86
N VAL A 9 17.38 42.38 26.00
CA VAL A 9 16.96 41.80 27.28
C VAL A 9 15.49 41.35 27.25
N VAL A 10 14.59 42.14 26.67
CA VAL A 10 13.17 41.77 26.54
C VAL A 10 13.00 40.56 25.60
N VAL A 11 13.72 40.53 24.48
CA VAL A 11 13.73 39.38 23.57
C VAL A 11 14.28 38.12 24.26
N LEU A 12 15.35 38.25 25.05
CA LEU A 12 15.92 37.14 25.83
C LEU A 12 14.95 36.64 26.90
N ILE A 13 14.31 37.54 27.66
CA ILE A 13 13.30 37.18 28.67
C ILE A 13 12.10 36.50 28.01
N GLY A 14 11.61 37.05 26.89
CA GLY A 14 10.54 36.43 26.11
C GLY A 14 10.92 35.04 25.61
N TYR A 15 12.15 34.88 25.13
CA TYR A 15 12.69 33.59 24.70
C TYR A 15 12.77 32.59 25.87
N PHE A 16 13.44 32.93 26.98
CA PHE A 16 13.56 32.04 28.13
C PHE A 16 12.20 31.73 28.77
N GLY A 17 11.29 32.70 28.83
CA GLY A 17 9.92 32.51 29.30
C GLY A 17 9.15 31.53 28.40
N SER A 18 9.30 31.64 27.08
CA SER A 18 8.69 30.70 26.13
C SER A 18 9.27 29.29 26.26
N VAL A 19 10.60 29.15 26.41
CA VAL A 19 11.27 27.87 26.64
C VAL A 19 10.79 27.24 27.96
N ALA A 20 10.71 28.01 29.04
CA ALA A 20 10.22 27.55 30.34
C ALA A 20 8.77 27.05 30.26
N PHE A 21 7.90 27.84 29.63
CA PHE A 21 6.50 27.48 29.44
C PHE A 21 6.36 26.17 28.65
N VAL A 22 7.04 26.08 27.51
CA VAL A 22 7.02 24.88 26.65
C VAL A 22 7.61 23.67 27.37
N GLY A 23 8.78 23.80 28.01
CA GLY A 23 9.42 22.71 28.76
C GLY A 23 8.60 22.25 29.97
N SER A 24 7.84 23.15 30.61
CA SER A 24 6.93 22.79 31.70
C SER A 24 5.73 21.98 31.19
N LYS A 25 5.25 22.27 29.97
CA LYS A 25 4.08 21.64 29.36
C LYS A 25 4.39 20.45 28.46
N SER A 26 5.65 20.25 28.09
CA SER A 26 6.05 19.23 27.12
C SER A 26 5.70 17.81 27.56
N GLU A 27 5.86 17.50 28.85
CA GLU A 27 5.62 16.18 29.40
C GLU A 27 4.13 15.82 29.38
N GLU A 28 3.27 16.75 29.80
CA GLU A 28 1.81 16.60 29.73
C GLU A 28 1.34 16.41 28.28
N HIS A 29 1.90 17.17 27.32
CA HIS A 29 1.53 17.06 25.90
C HIS A 29 2.05 15.77 25.27
N HIS A 30 3.27 15.36 25.64
CA HIS A 30 3.89 14.13 25.17
C HIS A 30 3.11 12.92 25.66
N GLU A 31 2.76 12.88 26.94
CA GLU A 31 1.95 11.81 27.51
C GLU A 31 0.54 11.77 26.89
N LYS A 32 -0.10 12.93 26.68
CA LYS A 32 -1.38 13.01 25.95
C LYS A 32 -1.27 12.47 24.53
N TYR A 33 -0.19 12.79 23.81
CA TYR A 33 0.05 12.28 22.46
C TYR A 33 0.24 10.76 22.46
N ILE A 34 1.10 10.22 23.33
CA ILE A 34 1.29 8.76 23.46
C ILE A 34 -0.03 8.07 23.81
N ASN A 35 -0.85 8.65 24.69
CA ASN A 35 -2.16 8.11 25.04
C ASN A 35 -3.15 8.16 23.86
N GLN A 36 -3.14 9.22 23.04
CA GLN A 36 -3.96 9.29 21.82
C GLN A 36 -3.54 8.26 20.78
N VAL A 37 -2.23 8.13 20.55
CA VAL A 37 -1.65 7.14 19.66
C VAL A 37 -2.00 5.72 20.16
N ASN A 38 -1.82 5.43 21.44
CA ASN A 38 -2.19 4.13 22.02
C ASN A 38 -3.68 3.81 21.87
N LYS A 39 -4.60 4.77 21.98
CA LYS A 39 -6.03 4.52 21.75
C LYS A 39 -6.33 3.98 20.35
N ILE A 40 -5.51 4.33 19.36
CA ILE A 40 -5.61 3.84 17.99
C ILE A 40 -4.87 2.50 17.85
N TYR A 41 -3.61 2.46 18.26
CA TYR A 41 -2.72 1.32 17.99
C TYR A 41 -2.87 0.13 18.94
N GLN A 42 -3.38 0.31 20.18
CA GLN A 42 -3.64 -0.84 21.09
C GLN A 42 -4.71 -1.77 20.54
N LYS A 43 -5.68 -1.25 19.78
CA LYS A 43 -6.66 -2.06 19.03
C LYS A 43 -5.99 -2.92 17.95
N HIS A 44 -4.78 -2.54 17.52
CA HIS A 44 -3.91 -3.28 16.60
C HIS A 44 -2.88 -4.14 17.31
N GLY A 45 -3.05 -4.36 18.61
CA GLY A 45 -2.11 -5.13 19.39
C GLY A 45 -0.72 -4.51 19.43
N ILE A 46 -0.60 -3.18 19.30
CA ILE A 46 0.65 -2.43 19.43
C ILE A 46 0.53 -1.52 20.65
N GLU A 47 1.51 -1.58 21.53
CA GLU A 47 1.59 -0.74 22.71
C GLU A 47 2.84 0.14 22.64
N LEU A 48 2.65 1.45 22.80
CA LEU A 48 3.71 2.42 22.92
C LEU A 48 3.81 2.89 24.36
N LYS A 49 5.00 2.82 24.94
CA LYS A 49 5.28 3.43 26.25
C LYS A 49 6.38 4.45 26.06
N SER A 50 6.24 5.59 26.71
CA SER A 50 7.31 6.57 26.77
C SER A 50 7.73 6.82 28.21
N LYS A 51 9.03 6.90 28.43
CA LYS A 51 9.63 7.15 29.73
C LYS A 51 10.57 8.34 29.63
N LEU A 52 10.40 9.32 30.52
CA LEU A 52 11.35 10.40 30.67
C LEU A 52 12.62 9.87 31.37
N ILE A 53 13.77 9.97 30.70
CA ILE A 53 15.07 9.57 31.27
C ILE A 53 15.69 10.73 32.04
N LYS A 54 15.72 11.92 31.42
CA LYS A 54 16.37 13.10 31.98
C LYS A 54 15.70 14.37 31.44
N LYS A 55 15.54 15.39 32.28
CA LYS A 55 15.02 16.70 31.89
C LYS A 55 15.95 17.81 32.35
N SER A 56 16.10 18.82 31.51
CA SER A 56 16.76 20.09 31.78
C SER A 56 15.84 21.23 31.35
N PHE A 57 16.27 22.48 31.54
CA PHE A 57 15.49 23.65 31.14
C PHE A 57 15.29 23.75 29.62
N PHE A 58 16.30 23.37 28.82
CA PHE A 58 16.26 23.49 27.35
C PHE A 58 16.03 22.15 26.65
N THR A 59 16.24 21.03 27.34
CA THR A 59 16.23 19.71 26.71
C THR A 59 15.60 18.64 27.59
N ALA A 60 15.09 17.58 26.98
CA ALA A 60 14.71 16.36 27.66
C ALA A 60 15.19 15.15 26.87
N LYS A 61 15.46 14.04 27.53
CA LYS A 61 15.77 12.76 26.92
C LYS A 61 14.66 11.79 27.26
N TYR A 62 14.07 11.21 26.24
CA TYR A 62 12.98 10.24 26.38
C TYR A 62 13.40 8.89 25.79
N GLU A 63 12.81 7.86 26.35
CA GLU A 63 12.76 6.51 25.79
C GLU A 63 11.35 6.29 25.24
N LEU A 64 11.23 5.76 24.03
CA LEU A 64 9.99 5.25 23.46
C LEU A 64 10.17 3.74 23.24
N SER A 65 9.40 2.92 23.92
CA SER A 65 9.35 1.49 23.66
C SER A 65 8.07 1.12 22.93
N MET A 66 8.20 0.39 21.82
CA MET A 66 7.10 -0.21 21.08
C MET A 66 7.12 -1.72 21.32
N ASP A 67 6.01 -2.29 21.77
CA ASP A 67 5.82 -3.74 21.90
C ASP A 67 4.51 -4.14 21.22
N TYR A 68 4.35 -5.45 21.00
CA TYR A 68 3.14 -6.06 20.48
C TYR A 68 2.46 -6.85 21.59
N THR A 69 1.16 -6.60 21.79
CA THR A 69 0.33 -7.31 22.78
C THR A 69 -0.30 -8.57 22.19
N ASN A 70 -0.35 -8.71 20.86
CA ASN A 70 -0.74 -9.93 20.19
C ASN A 70 0.46 -10.89 20.07
N GLU A 71 0.38 -12.05 20.72
CA GLU A 71 1.46 -13.05 20.77
C GLU A 71 1.90 -13.58 19.39
N ASN A 72 0.99 -13.71 18.42
CA ASN A 72 1.35 -14.17 17.08
C ASN A 72 2.14 -13.11 16.31
N MET A 73 1.69 -11.86 16.35
CA MET A 73 2.45 -10.75 15.77
C MET A 73 3.79 -10.57 16.48
N LYS A 74 3.82 -10.73 17.80
CA LYS A 74 5.05 -10.66 18.59
C LYS A 74 6.08 -11.69 18.13
N LYS A 75 5.67 -12.95 17.91
CA LYS A 75 6.55 -13.99 17.36
C LYS A 75 7.10 -13.64 15.98
N ILE A 76 6.23 -13.27 15.04
CA ILE A 76 6.62 -12.94 13.66
C ILE A 76 7.58 -11.74 13.64
N ILE A 77 7.25 -10.67 14.37
CA ILE A 77 8.08 -9.46 14.40
C ILE A 77 9.41 -9.71 15.12
N ALA A 78 9.43 -10.57 16.14
CA ALA A 78 10.66 -10.94 16.88
C ALA A 78 11.70 -11.67 16.00
N GLU A 79 11.30 -12.28 14.88
CA GLU A 79 12.24 -12.87 13.92
C GLU A 79 13.11 -11.81 13.23
N PHE A 80 12.57 -10.60 13.06
CA PHE A 80 13.23 -9.51 12.34
C PHE A 80 13.79 -8.44 13.27
N TYR A 81 13.15 -8.20 14.41
CA TYR A 81 13.47 -7.11 15.32
C TYR A 81 13.61 -7.58 16.77
N THR A 82 14.44 -6.86 17.52
CA THR A 82 14.48 -7.01 18.98
C THR A 82 13.23 -6.37 19.58
N LEU A 83 12.42 -7.18 20.29
CA LEU A 83 11.22 -6.73 20.99
C LEU A 83 11.45 -6.67 22.52
N PRO A 84 10.91 -5.65 23.22
CA PRO A 84 10.30 -4.44 22.66
C PRO A 84 11.34 -3.59 21.92
N MET A 85 10.92 -2.89 20.86
CA MET A 85 11.79 -1.96 20.15
C MET A 85 11.92 -0.66 20.95
N VAL A 86 13.12 -0.39 21.45
CA VAL A 86 13.38 0.77 22.32
C VAL A 86 14.11 1.88 21.57
N PHE A 87 13.57 3.08 21.49
CA PHE A 87 14.19 4.24 20.83
C PHE A 87 14.44 5.35 21.84
N GLU A 88 15.70 5.75 22.00
CA GLU A 88 16.06 6.95 22.75
C GLU A 88 16.09 8.16 21.82
N TYR A 89 15.54 9.28 22.27
CA TYR A 89 15.57 10.53 21.53
C TYR A 89 15.72 11.73 22.47
N ASP A 90 16.47 12.71 21.99
CA ASP A 90 16.61 14.01 22.61
C ASP A 90 15.49 14.92 22.10
N VAL A 91 14.91 15.69 23.01
CA VAL A 91 13.94 16.74 22.77
C VAL A 91 14.57 18.06 23.16
N GLU A 92 14.41 19.07 22.33
CA GLU A 92 14.85 20.42 22.62
C GLU A 92 13.65 21.36 22.62
N PHE A 93 13.57 22.21 23.63
CA PHE A 93 12.48 23.16 23.84
C PHE A 93 12.89 24.54 23.36
N GLY A 94 12.05 25.17 22.58
CA GLY A 94 12.21 26.56 22.22
C GLY A 94 11.66 26.91 20.84
N PRO A 95 11.47 28.22 20.58
CA PRO A 95 10.73 28.69 19.40
C PRO A 95 11.52 28.68 18.07
N LEU A 96 12.86 28.63 18.11
CA LEU A 96 13.71 29.03 16.97
C LEU A 96 14.97 28.20 16.74
N LEU A 97 15.60 27.64 17.79
CA LEU A 97 16.92 27.02 17.71
C LEU A 97 16.86 25.57 18.18
N PHE A 98 17.13 24.65 17.25
CA PHE A 98 17.32 23.23 17.54
C PHE A 98 18.70 22.78 17.03
N ARG A 99 19.28 21.72 17.60
CA ARG A 99 20.47 20.99 17.14
C ARG A 99 20.41 20.62 15.67
N ASN A 100 19.19 20.55 15.13
CA ASN A 100 18.92 20.19 13.74
C ASN A 100 18.87 21.42 12.80
N GLY A 101 19.11 22.64 13.30
CA GLY A 101 19.09 23.90 12.56
C GLY A 101 18.08 24.93 13.07
N PHE A 102 17.97 26.06 12.36
CA PHE A 102 16.91 27.06 12.61
C PHE A 102 15.55 26.48 12.21
N GLY A 103 14.59 26.49 13.13
CA GLY A 103 13.25 25.97 12.88
C GLY A 103 12.21 26.66 13.75
N LEU A 104 11.14 27.15 13.12
CA LEU A 104 9.99 27.70 13.83
C LEU A 104 9.12 26.55 14.35
N GLY A 105 9.07 26.37 15.65
CA GLY A 105 8.31 25.32 16.33
C GLY A 105 8.53 25.39 17.83
N TYR A 106 7.85 24.56 18.63
CA TYR A 106 8.05 24.58 20.08
C TYR A 106 8.92 23.42 20.59
N ALA A 107 9.02 22.32 19.84
CA ALA A 107 9.86 21.18 20.20
C ALA A 107 10.60 20.63 18.99
N GLY A 108 11.89 20.33 19.13
CA GLY A 108 12.71 19.61 18.16
C GLY A 108 13.05 18.22 18.70
N PHE A 109 13.11 17.21 17.84
CA PHE A 109 13.47 15.83 18.18
C PHE A 109 14.72 15.42 17.43
N TYR A 110 15.59 14.68 18.09
CA TYR A 110 16.75 14.08 17.47
C TYR A 110 17.01 12.69 18.03
N SER A 111 17.21 11.72 17.16
CA SER A 111 17.68 10.39 17.52
C SER A 111 18.71 9.93 16.49
N LYS A 112 19.76 9.27 16.96
CA LYS A 112 20.68 8.51 16.12
C LYS A 112 20.81 7.13 16.75
N LYS A 113 20.44 6.09 16.00
CA LYS A 113 20.47 4.72 16.49
C LYS A 113 21.07 3.80 15.43
N SER A 114 21.94 2.88 15.85
CA SER A 114 22.45 1.84 14.96
C SER A 114 21.34 0.83 14.64
N LEU A 115 21.16 0.48 13.36
CA LEU A 115 20.19 -0.52 12.91
C LEU A 115 20.41 -1.87 13.62
N ASN A 116 21.66 -2.25 13.89
CA ASN A 116 22.03 -3.48 14.60
C ASN A 116 21.42 -3.59 16.01
N SER A 117 21.10 -2.45 16.63
CA SER A 117 20.47 -2.41 17.96
C SER A 117 18.94 -2.48 17.93
N VAL A 118 18.35 -2.60 16.75
CA VAL A 118 16.91 -2.77 16.52
C VAL A 118 16.62 -4.13 15.87
N LEU A 119 17.52 -4.63 15.04
CA LEU A 119 17.38 -5.94 14.38
C LEU A 119 17.46 -7.11 15.37
N ALA A 120 16.88 -8.24 15.00
CA ALA A 120 17.04 -9.49 15.72
C ALA A 120 18.52 -9.92 15.78
N LYS A 121 18.88 -10.72 16.79
CA LYS A 121 20.27 -11.11 17.06
C LYS A 121 20.90 -11.85 15.87
N ASP A 122 20.15 -12.73 15.22
CA ASP A 122 20.68 -13.54 14.11
C ASP A 122 20.93 -12.68 12.86
N LEU A 123 20.09 -11.68 12.60
CA LEU A 123 20.28 -10.73 11.51
C LEU A 123 21.45 -9.78 11.79
N SER A 124 21.53 -9.23 13.01
CA SER A 124 22.59 -8.29 13.41
C SER A 124 23.97 -8.95 13.48
N THR A 125 24.06 -10.19 13.99
CA THR A 125 25.34 -10.91 14.12
C THR A 125 25.71 -11.76 12.91
N GLY A 126 24.77 -11.99 11.99
CA GLY A 126 24.97 -12.68 10.72
C GLY A 126 25.11 -11.72 9.55
N ILE A 127 23.99 -11.25 9.00
CA ILE A 127 23.92 -10.47 7.76
C ILE A 127 24.56 -9.09 7.90
N PHE A 128 24.34 -8.43 9.03
CA PHE A 128 24.83 -7.06 9.30
C PHE A 128 26.09 -7.00 10.16
N LYS A 129 26.78 -8.13 10.34
CA LYS A 129 27.95 -8.23 11.23
C LYS A 129 29.04 -7.23 10.85
N GLY A 130 29.42 -6.38 11.80
CA GLY A 130 30.52 -5.41 11.61
C GLY A 130 30.19 -4.25 10.67
N LYS A 131 28.93 -4.09 10.26
CA LYS A 131 28.44 -2.95 9.48
C LYS A 131 27.70 -1.99 10.40
N GLU A 132 28.16 -0.75 10.47
CA GLU A 132 27.49 0.29 11.24
C GLU A 132 26.58 1.09 10.31
N THR A 133 25.32 0.66 10.18
CA THR A 133 24.27 1.44 9.51
C THR A 133 23.50 2.20 10.58
N ASN A 134 23.43 3.53 10.48
CA ASN A 134 22.64 4.34 11.39
C ASN A 134 21.30 4.75 10.78
N LEU A 135 20.32 4.84 11.66
CA LEU A 135 19.06 5.55 11.47
C LEU A 135 19.15 6.87 12.23
N VAL A 136 19.04 7.98 11.52
CA VAL A 136 19.02 9.32 12.09
C VAL A 136 17.63 9.91 11.91
N THR A 137 16.93 10.13 13.01
CA THR A 137 15.61 10.76 13.01
C THR A 137 15.73 12.19 13.50
N LYS A 138 15.23 13.13 12.72
CA LYS A 138 15.10 14.54 13.06
C LYS A 138 13.64 14.90 12.97
N GLY A 139 13.10 15.55 14.00
CA GLY A 139 11.72 15.98 13.99
C GLY A 139 11.55 17.37 14.55
N ARG A 140 10.39 17.97 14.30
CA ARG A 140 9.94 19.17 15.01
C ARG A 140 8.43 19.23 15.09
N ILE A 141 7.93 19.79 16.18
CA ILE A 141 6.54 20.22 16.28
C ILE A 141 6.44 21.71 16.01
N THR A 142 5.66 22.07 15.00
CA THR A 142 5.36 23.44 14.62
C THR A 142 4.29 24.06 15.53
N PHE A 143 4.19 25.39 15.57
CA PHE A 143 3.11 26.11 16.25
C PHE A 143 1.71 25.85 15.69
N SER A 144 1.62 25.21 14.51
CA SER A 144 0.37 24.76 13.90
C SER A 144 0.01 23.31 14.25
N ASP A 145 0.58 22.76 15.33
CA ASP A 145 0.38 21.37 15.78
C ASP A 145 0.71 20.30 14.73
N LYS A 146 1.71 20.58 13.89
CA LYS A 146 2.21 19.61 12.89
C LYS A 146 3.57 19.08 13.32
N LEU A 147 3.69 17.76 13.36
CA LEU A 147 4.94 17.02 13.43
C LEU A 147 5.53 16.92 12.03
N ILE A 148 6.71 17.50 11.83
CA ILE A 148 7.52 17.29 10.62
C ILE A 148 8.66 16.37 11.04
N CYS A 149 8.84 15.25 10.37
CA CYS A 149 9.83 14.24 10.72
C CYS A 149 10.60 13.79 9.48
N ASP A 150 11.92 13.90 9.55
CA ASP A 150 12.89 13.46 8.56
C ASP A 150 13.67 12.28 9.17
N VAL A 151 13.63 11.11 8.54
CA VAL A 151 14.43 9.94 8.91
C VAL A 151 15.43 9.69 7.78
N PHE A 152 16.70 9.52 8.13
CA PHE A 152 17.77 9.20 7.21
C PHE A 152 18.37 7.86 7.59
N MET A 153 18.65 7.03 6.60
CA MET A 153 19.34 5.76 6.76
C MET A 153 20.64 5.82 5.98
N ASP A 154 21.76 5.50 6.63
CA ASP A 154 23.06 5.38 5.99
C ASP A 154 23.04 4.29 4.90
N GLU A 155 24.01 4.34 3.98
CA GLU A 155 24.18 3.29 2.97
C GLU A 155 24.25 1.89 3.62
N ILE A 156 23.51 0.94 3.05
CA ILE A 156 23.61 -0.48 3.39
C ILE A 156 24.43 -1.16 2.30
N ASN A 157 25.45 -1.90 2.70
CA ASN A 157 26.24 -2.73 1.80
C ASN A 157 26.58 -4.05 2.49
N ILE A 158 25.77 -5.07 2.19
CA ILE A 158 25.78 -6.38 2.85
C ILE A 158 25.97 -7.50 1.82
N ASN A 159 26.60 -8.58 2.26
CA ASN A 159 26.75 -9.80 1.47
C ASN A 159 25.86 -10.89 2.07
N ILE A 160 24.89 -11.35 1.28
CA ILE A 160 23.99 -12.43 1.67
C ILE A 160 24.63 -13.76 1.28
N MET A 161 25.02 -14.53 2.29
CA MET A 161 25.52 -15.91 2.17
C MET A 161 26.71 -16.08 1.22
N GLY A 162 27.51 -15.02 0.97
CA GLY A 162 28.66 -15.08 0.07
C GLY A 162 28.30 -15.09 -1.42
N ALA A 163 27.01 -15.06 -1.77
CA ALA A 163 26.53 -15.26 -3.14
C ALA A 163 26.01 -13.96 -3.78
N VAL A 164 25.38 -13.08 -3.01
CA VAL A 164 24.77 -11.85 -3.54
C VAL A 164 25.20 -10.66 -2.69
N ASN A 165 25.74 -9.64 -3.35
CA ASN A 165 25.96 -8.34 -2.73
C ASN A 165 24.72 -7.47 -2.89
N VAL A 166 24.21 -6.95 -1.78
CA VAL A 166 23.08 -6.02 -1.74
C VAL A 166 23.59 -4.66 -1.30
N LYS A 167 23.45 -3.67 -2.18
CA LYS A 167 23.77 -2.28 -1.92
C LYS A 167 22.51 -1.42 -1.96
N VAL A 168 22.20 -0.72 -0.88
CA VAL A 168 21.11 0.26 -0.81
C VAL A 168 21.74 1.61 -0.49
N ALA A 169 21.52 2.60 -1.35
CA ALA A 169 22.03 3.95 -1.13
C ALA A 169 21.39 4.60 0.10
N GLU A 170 22.00 5.69 0.57
CA GLU A 170 21.43 6.52 1.64
C GLU A 170 19.98 6.86 1.30
N SER A 171 19.08 6.53 2.22
CA SER A 171 17.63 6.61 2.02
C SER A 171 17.03 7.63 2.98
N SER A 172 15.92 8.23 2.59
CA SER A 172 15.22 9.19 3.44
C SER A 172 13.71 8.96 3.50
N LEU A 173 13.11 9.33 4.63
CA LEU A 173 11.68 9.47 4.82
C LEU A 173 11.44 10.90 5.29
N VAL A 174 10.63 11.65 4.57
CA VAL A 174 10.14 12.96 5.01
C VAL A 174 8.64 12.86 5.23
N SER A 175 8.18 13.25 6.41
CA SER A 175 6.76 13.16 6.77
C SER A 175 6.28 14.41 7.48
N LYS A 176 4.99 14.65 7.33
CA LYS A 176 4.27 15.76 7.95
C LYS A 176 2.92 15.25 8.42
N THR A 177 2.72 15.27 9.73
CA THR A 177 1.54 14.74 10.40
C THR A 177 0.92 15.81 11.29
N ASP A 178 -0.39 15.97 11.21
CA ASP A 178 -1.16 16.76 12.16
C ASP A 178 -1.29 15.97 13.47
N ILE A 179 -0.85 16.55 14.59
CA ILE A 179 -0.74 15.82 15.86
C ILE A 179 -2.11 15.53 16.48
N LYS A 180 -3.14 16.31 16.13
CA LYS A 180 -4.50 16.15 16.69
C LYS A 180 -5.28 15.08 15.94
N THR A 181 -5.17 15.09 14.61
CA THR A 181 -5.92 14.18 13.73
C THR A 181 -5.12 12.95 13.32
N LEU A 182 -3.79 12.99 13.46
CA LEU A 182 -2.81 12.00 13.01
C LEU A 182 -2.78 11.79 11.49
N LEU A 183 -3.48 12.65 10.74
CA LEU A 183 -3.50 12.68 9.28
C LEU A 183 -2.27 13.39 8.74
N GLY A 184 -1.86 13.06 7.53
CA GLY A 184 -0.63 13.63 7.00
C GLY A 184 -0.12 12.99 5.73
N SER A 185 1.05 13.44 5.32
CA SER A 185 1.74 12.96 4.13
C SER A 185 3.16 12.51 4.45
N GLY A 186 3.62 11.45 3.80
CA GLY A 186 4.99 10.94 3.87
C GLY A 186 5.57 10.73 2.47
N THR A 187 6.87 10.83 2.36
CA THR A 187 7.63 10.47 1.15
C THR A 187 8.85 9.69 1.57
N VAL A 188 8.99 8.46 1.09
CA VAL A 188 10.21 7.67 1.20
C VAL A 188 10.94 7.77 -0.13
N ASN A 189 12.22 8.11 -0.10
CA ASN A 189 13.10 8.11 -1.26
C ASN A 189 14.27 7.15 -1.02
N ILE A 190 14.46 6.21 -1.95
CA ILE A 190 15.60 5.30 -2.01
C ILE A 190 16.28 5.53 -3.38
N PRO A 191 17.41 6.26 -3.42
CA PRO A 191 18.06 6.63 -4.68
C PRO A 191 18.51 5.44 -5.52
N SER A 192 18.99 4.38 -4.89
CA SER A 192 19.34 3.16 -5.62
C SER A 192 19.35 1.91 -4.75
N VAL A 193 18.87 0.80 -5.32
CA VAL A 193 19.08 -0.56 -4.83
C VAL A 193 19.81 -1.35 -5.90
N GLU A 194 20.90 -2.01 -5.53
CA GLU A 194 21.70 -2.85 -6.41
C GLU A 194 21.84 -4.25 -5.79
N LEU A 195 21.53 -5.26 -6.60
CA LEU A 195 21.74 -6.67 -6.29
C LEU A 195 22.73 -7.23 -7.30
N THR A 196 23.91 -7.66 -6.85
CA THR A 196 24.97 -8.17 -7.72
C THR A 196 25.31 -9.60 -7.32
N ASP A 197 25.14 -10.54 -8.25
CA ASP A 197 25.60 -11.92 -8.08
C ASP A 197 27.13 -11.93 -8.05
N LEU A 198 27.70 -12.39 -6.93
CA LEU A 198 29.15 -12.42 -6.72
C LEU A 198 29.83 -13.52 -7.55
N THR A 199 29.11 -14.58 -7.92
CA THR A 199 29.61 -15.64 -8.78
C THR A 199 29.55 -15.27 -10.26
N ASN A 200 28.64 -14.36 -10.63
CA ASN A 200 28.54 -13.81 -11.97
C ASN A 200 28.16 -12.31 -11.92
N PRO A 201 29.15 -11.41 -11.79
CA PRO A 201 28.87 -9.97 -11.66
C PRO A 201 28.14 -9.33 -12.85
N ALA A 202 28.10 -9.99 -14.00
CA ALA A 202 27.30 -9.56 -15.15
C ALA A 202 25.79 -9.71 -14.90
N LYS A 203 25.38 -10.55 -13.94
CA LYS A 203 24.01 -10.64 -13.44
C LYS A 203 23.83 -9.66 -12.28
N LYS A 204 23.33 -8.49 -12.63
CA LYS A 204 23.07 -7.40 -11.69
C LYS A 204 21.67 -6.86 -11.90
N VAL A 205 20.96 -6.64 -10.80
CA VAL A 205 19.69 -5.89 -10.78
C VAL A 205 19.99 -4.51 -10.21
N THR A 206 19.51 -3.46 -10.88
CA THR A 206 19.61 -2.10 -10.37
C THR A 206 18.25 -1.44 -10.43
N ILE A 207 17.84 -0.83 -9.34
CA ILE A 207 16.61 -0.06 -9.22
C ILE A 207 17.06 1.34 -8.81
N GLU A 208 16.72 2.35 -9.60
CA GLU A 208 17.13 3.74 -9.41
C GLU A 208 15.88 4.59 -9.12
N ASN A 209 16.04 5.51 -8.16
CA ASN A 209 15.05 6.50 -7.70
C ASN A 209 13.67 5.89 -7.42
N ILE A 210 13.59 5.18 -6.30
CA ILE A 210 12.34 4.65 -5.75
C ILE A 210 11.74 5.73 -4.86
N ASP A 211 10.59 6.25 -5.26
CA ASP A 211 9.82 7.24 -4.50
C ASP A 211 8.47 6.66 -4.10
N LEU A 212 8.21 6.57 -2.80
CA LEU A 212 6.91 6.20 -2.25
C LEU A 212 6.30 7.43 -1.57
N HIS A 213 5.26 7.99 -2.17
CA HIS A 213 4.45 9.04 -1.56
C HIS A 213 3.19 8.43 -0.95
N ALA A 214 2.89 8.80 0.30
CA ALA A 214 1.66 8.44 0.98
C ALA A 214 0.98 9.70 1.49
N ASN A 215 -0.33 9.81 1.33
CA ASN A 215 -1.14 10.90 1.83
C ASN A 215 -2.37 10.33 2.53
N ILE A 216 -2.32 10.25 3.85
CA ILE A 216 -3.38 9.72 4.70
C ILE A 216 -4.43 10.81 4.94
N LYS A 217 -5.62 10.61 4.40
CA LYS A 217 -6.75 11.55 4.44
C LYS A 217 -7.74 11.23 5.53
N GLU A 218 -7.89 9.97 5.89
CA GLU A 218 -8.81 9.53 6.93
C GLU A 218 -8.32 8.24 7.60
N PHE A 219 -8.68 8.08 8.87
CA PHE A 219 -8.66 6.78 9.55
C PHE A 219 -10.09 6.30 9.70
N ILE A 220 -10.39 5.10 9.19
CA ILE A 220 -11.65 4.44 9.49
C ILE A 220 -11.35 3.24 10.37
N GLU A 221 -11.59 3.40 11.66
CA GLU A 221 -11.18 2.47 12.70
C GLU A 221 -9.68 2.12 12.62
N THR A 222 -9.37 1.12 11.81
CA THR A 222 -8.09 0.41 11.68
C THR A 222 -7.48 0.52 10.29
N THR A 223 -8.21 1.11 9.34
CA THR A 223 -7.87 1.16 7.93
C THR A 223 -7.48 2.59 7.56
N LEU A 224 -6.34 2.71 6.89
CA LEU A 224 -5.83 3.96 6.36
C LEU A 224 -6.49 4.24 5.02
N LEU A 225 -7.20 5.37 4.92
CA LEU A 225 -7.62 5.91 3.63
C LEU A 225 -6.69 7.01 3.18
N GLY A 226 -6.33 6.98 1.90
CA GLY A 226 -5.40 7.94 1.36
C GLY A 226 -5.03 7.67 -0.08
N ASP A 227 -4.09 8.48 -0.56
CA ASP A 227 -3.42 8.26 -1.84
C ASP A 227 -2.02 7.71 -1.58
N PHE A 228 -1.65 6.69 -2.34
CA PHE A 228 -0.34 6.06 -2.32
C PHE A 228 0.21 6.03 -3.75
N VAL A 229 1.43 6.53 -3.94
CA VAL A 229 2.10 6.53 -5.24
C VAL A 229 3.49 5.95 -5.04
N LEU A 230 3.75 4.81 -5.68
CA LEU A 230 5.09 4.26 -5.84
C LEU A 230 5.56 4.59 -7.26
N ASP A 231 6.63 5.36 -7.39
CA ASP A 231 7.28 5.69 -8.65
C ASP A 231 8.71 5.13 -8.62
N ILE A 232 9.12 4.46 -9.70
CA ILE A 232 10.49 3.96 -9.85
C ILE A 232 10.99 4.47 -11.20
N GLU A 233 12.00 5.33 -11.16
CA GLU A 233 12.50 5.94 -12.39
C GLU A 233 13.11 4.91 -13.34
N LYS A 234 13.82 3.90 -12.82
CA LYS A 234 14.46 2.89 -13.67
C LYS A 234 14.76 1.60 -12.93
N VAL A 235 14.27 0.50 -13.48
CA VAL A 235 14.73 -0.85 -13.15
C VAL A 235 15.59 -1.34 -14.31
N SER A 236 16.73 -1.97 -14.02
CA SER A 236 17.66 -2.55 -15.00
C SER A 236 18.06 -3.95 -14.58
N LEU A 237 18.01 -4.89 -15.52
CA LEU A 237 18.51 -6.27 -15.36
C LEU A 237 19.70 -6.47 -16.30
N ALA A 238 20.92 -6.44 -15.75
CA ALA A 238 22.13 -6.75 -16.49
C ALA A 238 22.15 -8.25 -16.86
N GLY A 239 22.41 -8.51 -18.14
CA GLY A 239 22.28 -9.83 -18.78
C GLY A 239 21.30 -9.83 -19.97
N ASN A 240 20.23 -9.03 -19.91
CA ASN A 240 19.17 -9.01 -20.94
C ASN A 240 18.88 -7.61 -21.54
N GLU A 241 19.71 -6.60 -21.26
CA GLU A 241 19.46 -5.17 -21.58
C GLU A 241 18.03 -4.70 -21.23
N PHE A 242 17.43 -5.30 -20.20
CA PHE A 242 16.05 -5.05 -19.87
C PHE A 242 15.95 -3.84 -18.94
N GLN A 243 15.15 -2.85 -19.34
CA GLN A 243 14.94 -1.64 -18.57
C GLN A 243 13.46 -1.23 -18.59
N PHE A 244 12.94 -0.73 -17.46
CA PHE A 244 11.56 -0.21 -17.40
C PHE A 244 11.36 0.76 -16.23
N GLN A 245 10.29 1.56 -16.33
CA GLN A 245 9.91 2.53 -15.30
C GLN A 245 8.48 2.21 -14.84
N PRO A 246 8.31 1.48 -13.72
CA PRO A 246 7.00 1.18 -13.16
C PRO A 246 6.54 2.31 -12.24
N ARG A 247 5.24 2.60 -12.30
CA ARG A 247 4.56 3.49 -11.36
C ARG A 247 3.20 2.91 -10.97
N VAL A 248 2.93 2.85 -9.67
CA VAL A 248 1.69 2.37 -9.08
C VAL A 248 1.05 3.52 -8.31
N GLU A 249 -0.22 3.81 -8.60
CA GLU A 249 -1.03 4.77 -7.86
C GLU A 249 -2.24 4.05 -7.28
N VAL A 250 -2.53 4.27 -6.01
CA VAL A 250 -3.76 3.81 -5.35
C VAL A 250 -4.37 5.00 -4.64
N GLY A 251 -5.63 5.31 -4.90
CA GLY A 251 -6.36 6.41 -4.27
C GLY A 251 -7.66 5.90 -3.67
N MET A 252 -7.90 6.21 -2.40
CA MET A 252 -9.14 5.87 -1.70
C MET A 252 -9.78 7.14 -1.16
N ASN A 253 -11.02 7.42 -1.57
CA ASN A 253 -11.73 8.64 -1.20
C ASN A 253 -13.19 8.36 -0.85
N GLU A 254 -13.69 9.02 0.20
CA GLU A 254 -15.12 9.04 0.51
C GLU A 254 -15.77 10.15 -0.34
N ASN A 255 -16.53 9.75 -1.36
CA ASN A 255 -17.16 10.69 -2.30
C ASN A 255 -18.58 11.09 -1.89
N GLU A 256 -19.28 10.20 -1.17
CA GLU A 256 -20.57 10.45 -0.52
C GLU A 256 -20.50 9.87 0.89
N LYS A 257 -21.28 10.42 1.83
CA LYS A 257 -21.28 9.92 3.21
C LYS A 257 -21.57 8.41 3.24
N GLY A 258 -20.62 7.63 3.73
CA GLY A 258 -20.69 6.17 3.81
C GLY A 258 -20.31 5.43 2.52
N LEU A 259 -19.89 6.12 1.45
CA LEU A 259 -19.53 5.49 0.17
C LEU A 259 -18.08 5.79 -0.24
N LEU A 260 -17.35 4.74 -0.57
CA LEU A 260 -15.93 4.78 -0.90
C LEU A 260 -15.69 4.55 -2.41
N ASP A 261 -14.77 5.33 -2.97
CA ASP A 261 -14.23 5.13 -4.30
C ASP A 261 -12.76 4.71 -4.19
N ILE A 262 -12.41 3.60 -4.82
CA ILE A 262 -11.07 3.02 -4.85
C ILE A 262 -10.57 3.07 -6.29
N ASN A 263 -9.45 3.74 -6.51
CA ASN A 263 -8.79 3.83 -7.80
C ASN A 263 -7.41 3.20 -7.70
N ALA A 264 -7.05 2.37 -8.66
CA ALA A 264 -5.72 1.79 -8.81
C ALA A 264 -5.23 2.03 -10.22
N LYS A 265 -3.97 2.41 -10.39
CA LYS A 265 -3.37 2.66 -11.70
C LYS A 265 -1.95 2.12 -11.72
N LEU A 266 -1.65 1.36 -12.76
CA LEU A 266 -0.35 0.79 -13.04
C LEU A 266 0.15 1.33 -14.37
N VAL A 267 1.30 1.98 -14.34
CA VAL A 267 1.94 2.56 -15.52
C VAL A 267 3.31 1.92 -15.68
N TYR A 268 3.60 1.46 -16.88
CA TYR A 268 4.93 1.07 -17.32
C TYR A 268 5.37 1.98 -18.46
N LYS A 269 6.59 2.50 -18.39
CA LYS A 269 7.21 3.29 -19.46
C LYS A 269 8.56 2.74 -19.84
N ASN A 270 8.95 3.06 -21.08
CA ASN A 270 10.29 2.85 -21.61
C ASN A 270 10.81 1.41 -21.44
N LEU A 271 9.94 0.41 -21.62
CA LEU A 271 10.35 -0.99 -21.61
C LEU A 271 11.34 -1.23 -22.75
N LYS A 272 12.57 -1.62 -22.42
CA LYS A 272 13.61 -2.04 -23.35
C LYS A 272 13.99 -3.49 -23.05
N GLY A 273 14.47 -4.22 -24.05
CA GLY A 273 14.92 -5.63 -23.92
C GLY A 273 13.90 -6.67 -24.39
N GLN A 274 14.38 -7.87 -24.75
CA GLN A 274 13.55 -9.01 -25.16
C GLN A 274 13.19 -9.87 -23.94
N LEU A 275 12.08 -9.55 -23.27
CA LEU A 275 11.41 -10.53 -22.37
C LEU A 275 10.11 -11.06 -22.97
N SER A 276 9.59 -10.43 -24.01
CA SER A 276 8.32 -10.78 -24.64
C SER A 276 8.39 -10.61 -26.16
N PRO A 277 7.67 -11.44 -26.93
CA PRO A 277 7.43 -11.17 -28.35
C PRO A 277 6.68 -9.84 -28.60
N ILE A 278 6.06 -9.26 -27.57
CA ILE A 278 5.39 -7.96 -27.63
C ILE A 278 6.38 -6.86 -27.22
N LYS A 279 6.68 -5.93 -28.13
CA LYS A 279 7.36 -4.68 -27.78
C LYS A 279 6.41 -3.76 -27.02
N VAL A 280 6.32 -3.87 -25.70
CA VAL A 280 5.46 -3.01 -24.87
C VAL A 280 6.24 -1.78 -24.42
N ASN A 281 6.36 -0.73 -25.25
CA ASN A 281 7.08 0.49 -24.88
C ASN A 281 6.41 1.23 -23.71
N ASN A 282 5.07 1.27 -23.69
CA ASN A 282 4.28 1.89 -22.63
C ASN A 282 3.02 1.08 -22.35
N ALA A 283 2.64 0.94 -21.09
CA ALA A 283 1.35 0.41 -20.69
C ALA A 283 0.76 1.28 -19.57
N ASN A 284 -0.53 1.54 -19.62
CA ASN A 284 -1.27 2.23 -18.57
C ASN A 284 -2.55 1.44 -18.33
N ILE A 285 -2.71 0.89 -17.14
CA ILE A 285 -3.87 0.11 -16.73
C ILE A 285 -4.43 0.80 -15.50
N SER A 286 -5.64 1.33 -15.60
CA SER A 286 -6.38 1.89 -14.46
C SER A 286 -7.63 1.06 -14.19
N MET A 287 -7.94 0.91 -12.91
CA MET A 287 -9.15 0.31 -12.39
C MET A 287 -9.76 1.28 -11.38
N ALA A 288 -11.07 1.49 -11.45
CA ALA A 288 -11.83 2.27 -10.48
C ALA A 288 -13.05 1.45 -10.03
N LEU A 289 -13.20 1.29 -8.72
CA LEU A 289 -14.40 0.76 -8.06
C LEU A 289 -15.03 1.90 -7.28
N ASN A 290 -16.18 2.36 -7.74
CA ASN A 290 -16.83 3.54 -7.16
C ASN A 290 -18.06 3.15 -6.36
N LYS A 291 -18.38 3.97 -5.36
CA LYS A 291 -19.60 3.90 -4.54
C LYS A 291 -19.77 2.56 -3.82
N LEU A 292 -18.69 2.06 -3.20
CA LEU A 292 -18.73 0.89 -2.33
C LEU A 292 -19.24 1.28 -0.94
N ASP A 293 -20.03 0.43 -0.28
CA ASP A 293 -20.45 0.68 1.09
C ASP A 293 -19.25 0.61 2.04
N LYS A 294 -18.92 1.75 2.65
CA LYS A 294 -17.77 1.91 3.56
C LYS A 294 -17.88 0.98 4.75
N SER A 295 -19.06 0.87 5.36
CA SER A 295 -19.24 0.06 6.57
C SER A 295 -19.06 -1.43 6.31
N SER A 296 -19.62 -1.92 5.20
CA SER A 296 -19.53 -3.32 4.80
C SER A 296 -18.11 -3.68 4.35
N LEU A 297 -17.38 -2.75 3.73
CA LEU A 297 -15.98 -2.96 3.37
C LEU A 297 -15.09 -3.14 4.61
N LEU A 298 -15.38 -2.46 5.71
CA LEU A 298 -14.68 -2.66 6.98
C LEU A 298 -14.97 -4.04 7.58
N VAL A 299 -16.23 -4.48 7.53
CA VAL A 299 -16.61 -5.82 7.99
C VAL A 299 -15.89 -6.89 7.16
N LEU A 300 -15.86 -6.73 5.83
CA LEU A 300 -15.12 -7.61 4.93
C LEU A 300 -13.60 -7.61 5.22
N SER A 301 -13.00 -6.44 5.44
CA SER A 301 -11.59 -6.31 5.79
C SER A 301 -11.26 -6.99 7.13
N THR A 302 -12.13 -6.83 8.13
CA THR A 302 -11.98 -7.47 9.44
C THR A 302 -12.07 -8.98 9.31
N TYR A 303 -13.01 -9.49 8.54
CA TYR A 303 -13.14 -10.92 8.26
C TYR A 303 -11.89 -11.49 7.58
N PHE A 304 -11.31 -10.80 6.58
CA PHE A 304 -10.05 -11.24 5.96
C PHE A 304 -8.88 -11.26 6.94
N LYS A 305 -8.78 -10.31 7.88
CA LYS A 305 -7.77 -10.33 8.95
C LYS A 305 -7.97 -11.53 9.87
N GLU A 306 -9.20 -11.88 10.23
CA GLU A 306 -9.51 -13.06 11.03
C GLU A 306 -9.11 -14.35 10.31
N VAL A 307 -9.46 -14.47 9.03
CA VAL A 307 -9.08 -15.62 8.18
C VAL A 307 -7.56 -15.72 8.08
N GLN A 308 -6.86 -14.62 7.83
CA GLN A 308 -5.40 -14.60 7.76
C GLN A 308 -4.78 -15.09 9.08
N ASN A 309 -5.29 -14.64 10.23
CA ASN A 309 -4.82 -15.09 11.54
C ASN A 309 -5.05 -16.59 11.76
N LYS A 310 -6.20 -17.13 11.34
CA LYS A 310 -6.48 -18.57 11.38
C LYS A 310 -5.54 -19.35 10.47
N GLN A 311 -5.29 -18.86 9.25
CA GLN A 311 -4.35 -19.46 8.31
C GLN A 311 -2.92 -19.49 8.87
N LEU A 312 -2.44 -18.37 9.43
CA LEU A 312 -1.12 -18.30 10.07
C LEU A 312 -1.00 -19.31 11.23
N ALA A 313 -2.02 -19.42 12.08
CA ALA A 313 -2.03 -20.40 13.16
C ALA A 313 -1.99 -21.86 12.65
N LEU A 314 -2.61 -22.15 11.50
CA LEU A 314 -2.53 -23.46 10.85
C LEU A 314 -1.14 -23.72 10.25
N PHE A 315 -0.52 -22.71 9.63
CA PHE A 315 0.87 -22.80 9.16
C PHE A 315 1.86 -23.05 10.30
N ASP A 316 1.69 -22.39 11.45
CA ASP A 316 2.50 -22.62 12.65
C ASP A 316 2.37 -24.07 13.14
N LYS A 317 1.13 -24.61 13.15
CA LYS A 317 0.88 -26.02 13.48
C LYS A 317 1.57 -26.96 12.49
N MET A 318 1.49 -26.70 11.18
CA MET A 318 2.15 -27.52 10.15
C MET A 318 3.67 -27.51 10.24
N SER A 319 4.25 -26.42 10.74
CA SER A 319 5.70 -26.28 10.89
C SER A 319 6.27 -27.06 12.08
N ASN A 320 5.41 -27.59 12.95
CA ASN A 320 5.80 -28.42 14.09
C ASN A 320 5.97 -29.89 13.67
N LYS A 321 7.11 -30.50 14.00
CA LYS A 321 7.46 -31.88 13.60
C LYS A 321 6.53 -32.96 14.17
N ASP A 322 5.88 -32.69 15.29
CA ASP A 322 4.98 -33.65 15.97
C ASP A 322 3.49 -33.43 15.63
N ALA A 323 3.21 -32.61 14.61
CA ALA A 323 1.85 -32.22 14.28
C ALA A 323 1.02 -33.36 13.66
N ASN A 324 -0.24 -33.48 14.08
CA ASN A 324 -1.19 -34.39 13.46
C ASN A 324 -1.71 -33.77 12.15
N ILE A 325 -1.05 -34.11 11.05
CA ILE A 325 -1.32 -33.59 9.71
C ILE A 325 -2.79 -33.79 9.30
N THR A 326 -3.41 -34.93 9.65
CA THR A 326 -4.81 -35.21 9.31
C THR A 326 -5.78 -34.25 9.98
N LEU A 327 -5.58 -33.94 11.27
CA LEU A 327 -6.40 -32.96 11.99
C LEU A 327 -6.21 -31.55 11.39
N ILE A 328 -4.99 -31.21 10.98
CA ILE A 328 -4.72 -29.91 10.35
C ILE A 328 -5.43 -29.78 9.00
N TYR A 329 -5.43 -30.83 8.17
CA TYR A 329 -6.18 -30.82 6.92
C TYR A 329 -7.68 -30.65 7.15
N GLN A 330 -8.25 -31.31 8.17
CA GLN A 330 -9.66 -31.10 8.55
C GLN A 330 -9.94 -29.66 9.00
N GLU A 331 -9.03 -29.05 9.76
CA GLU A 331 -9.15 -27.63 10.14
C GLU A 331 -9.04 -26.68 8.93
N ILE A 332 -8.19 -27.00 7.93
CA ILE A 332 -8.09 -26.26 6.66
C ILE A 332 -9.39 -26.39 5.86
N GLU A 333 -9.95 -27.60 5.72
CA GLU A 333 -11.23 -27.83 5.03
C GLU A 333 -12.37 -27.09 5.72
N ALA A 334 -12.42 -27.10 7.05
CA ALA A 334 -13.40 -26.36 7.83
C ALA A 334 -13.27 -24.83 7.62
N LEU A 335 -12.04 -24.32 7.60
CA LEU A 335 -11.77 -22.91 7.32
C LEU A 335 -12.18 -22.52 5.90
N ASN A 336 -11.86 -23.34 4.90
CA ASN A 336 -12.27 -23.12 3.51
C ASN A 336 -13.80 -23.11 3.37
N SER A 337 -14.48 -24.04 4.06
CA SER A 337 -15.96 -24.08 4.10
C SER A 337 -16.54 -22.84 4.77
N GLU A 338 -15.92 -22.34 5.84
CA GLU A 338 -16.30 -21.08 6.49
C GLU A 338 -16.14 -19.88 5.53
N ILE A 339 -15.02 -19.80 4.81
CA ILE A 339 -14.75 -18.74 3.82
C ILE A 339 -15.80 -18.79 2.71
N ALA A 340 -16.02 -19.96 2.12
CA ALA A 340 -16.99 -20.18 1.06
C ALA A 340 -18.42 -19.74 1.47
N GLY A 341 -18.80 -19.98 2.74
CA GLY A 341 -20.12 -19.60 3.27
C GLY A 341 -20.29 -18.13 3.66
N LYS A 342 -19.20 -17.38 3.87
CA LYS A 342 -19.26 -15.98 4.35
C LYS A 342 -18.82 -14.94 3.33
N ILE A 343 -17.98 -15.30 2.35
CA ILE A 343 -17.38 -14.31 1.45
C ILE A 343 -18.41 -13.66 0.53
N MET A 344 -19.35 -14.43 -0.04
CA MET A 344 -20.34 -13.91 -0.97
C MET A 344 -21.33 -12.93 -0.33
N PRO A 345 -21.92 -13.22 0.85
CA PRO A 345 -22.77 -12.26 1.56
C PRO A 345 -22.01 -10.97 1.91
N LEU A 346 -20.73 -11.08 2.28
CA LEU A 346 -19.92 -9.90 2.59
C LEU A 346 -19.62 -9.06 1.34
N ILE A 347 -19.27 -9.69 0.21
CA ILE A 347 -19.09 -9.00 -1.08
C ILE A 347 -20.39 -8.31 -1.49
N LYS A 348 -21.51 -9.03 -1.43
CA LYS A 348 -22.84 -8.49 -1.76
C LYS A 348 -23.16 -7.23 -0.95
N ASN A 349 -22.88 -7.23 0.35
CA ASN A 349 -23.11 -6.05 1.21
C ASN A 349 -22.22 -4.86 0.87
N VAL A 350 -21.03 -5.08 0.31
CA VAL A 350 -20.14 -4.01 -0.15
C VAL A 350 -20.69 -3.30 -1.39
N LEU A 351 -21.44 -4.02 -2.23
CA LEU A 351 -22.00 -3.50 -3.47
C LEU A 351 -23.34 -2.80 -3.21
N VAL A 352 -23.42 -1.52 -3.56
CA VAL A 352 -24.63 -0.71 -3.41
C VAL A 352 -25.38 -0.70 -4.73
N LEU A 353 -26.59 -1.27 -4.70
CA LEU A 353 -27.48 -1.38 -5.86
C LEU A 353 -27.68 -0.03 -6.55
N ASN A 354 -27.56 -0.01 -7.88
CA ASN A 354 -27.70 1.17 -8.75
C ASN A 354 -26.69 2.31 -8.49
N LYS A 355 -25.67 2.09 -7.65
CA LYS A 355 -24.61 3.07 -7.38
C LYS A 355 -23.24 2.52 -7.72
N THR A 356 -22.96 1.29 -7.31
CA THR A 356 -21.64 0.69 -7.49
C THR A 356 -21.34 0.46 -8.96
N ASN A 357 -20.15 0.88 -9.37
CA ASN A 357 -19.65 0.66 -10.71
C ASN A 357 -18.16 0.34 -10.70
N LEU A 358 -17.76 -0.48 -11.67
CA LEU A 358 -16.39 -0.84 -11.98
C LEU A 358 -16.02 -0.21 -13.32
N LYS A 359 -14.85 0.41 -13.40
CA LYS A 359 -14.26 0.90 -14.63
C LYS A 359 -12.85 0.34 -14.76
N ILE A 360 -12.50 -0.20 -15.91
CA ILE A 360 -11.16 -0.64 -16.24
C ILE A 360 -10.78 0.02 -17.56
N ASP A 361 -9.69 0.76 -17.57
CA ASP A 361 -9.11 1.34 -18.78
C ASP A 361 -7.69 0.80 -18.92
N ALA A 362 -7.38 0.14 -20.03
CA ALA A 362 -6.04 -0.31 -20.34
C ALA A 362 -5.62 0.24 -21.70
N ASN A 363 -4.40 0.77 -21.76
CA ASN A 363 -3.80 1.29 -22.97
C ASN A 363 -2.35 0.80 -23.06
N ILE A 364 -2.07 -0.02 -24.07
CA ILE A 364 -0.76 -0.58 -24.34
C ILE A 364 -0.28 -0.03 -25.68
N ASN A 365 0.87 0.66 -25.65
CA ASN A 365 1.53 1.32 -26.79
C ASN A 365 0.70 2.39 -27.52
N LYS A 366 -0.41 2.90 -26.95
CA LYS A 366 -1.40 3.76 -27.63
C LYS A 366 -2.24 3.05 -28.70
N GLU A 367 -1.92 1.79 -28.95
CA GLU A 367 -2.37 0.99 -30.08
C GLU A 367 -3.39 -0.06 -29.68
N ASN A 368 -3.23 -0.61 -28.48
CA ASN A 368 -4.17 -1.58 -27.92
C ASN A 368 -4.91 -0.90 -26.77
N LYS A 369 -6.23 -0.85 -26.85
CA LYS A 369 -7.08 -0.15 -25.88
C LYS A 369 -8.17 -1.08 -25.40
N LEU A 370 -8.42 -1.08 -24.10
CA LEU A 370 -9.57 -1.70 -23.48
C LEU A 370 -10.22 -0.64 -22.60
N ASP A 371 -11.48 -0.34 -22.87
CA ASP A 371 -12.33 0.43 -21.99
C ASP A 371 -13.47 -0.49 -21.57
N PHE A 372 -13.56 -0.81 -20.29
CA PHE A 372 -14.61 -1.64 -19.71
C PHE A 372 -15.29 -0.87 -18.58
N LYS A 373 -16.61 -0.89 -18.58
CA LYS A 373 -17.45 -0.34 -17.52
C LYS A 373 -18.50 -1.37 -17.16
N ALA A 374 -18.74 -1.58 -15.87
CA ALA A 374 -19.85 -2.37 -15.39
C ALA A 374 -20.56 -1.65 -14.23
N ASP A 375 -21.88 -1.59 -14.29
CA ASP A 375 -22.75 -1.01 -13.25
C ASP A 375 -23.53 -2.15 -12.57
N TYR A 376 -23.58 -2.16 -11.24
CA TYR A 376 -24.38 -3.11 -10.47
C TYR A 376 -25.82 -2.61 -10.33
N ILE A 377 -26.78 -3.32 -10.94
CA ILE A 377 -28.14 -2.81 -11.19
C ILE A 377 -29.27 -3.70 -10.68
N ALA A 378 -29.01 -4.98 -10.39
CA ALA A 378 -29.99 -5.87 -9.76
C ALA A 378 -29.31 -6.74 -8.70
N ASP A 379 -30.05 -7.10 -7.65
CA ASP A 379 -29.54 -7.92 -6.57
C ASP A 379 -29.63 -9.42 -6.90
N GLY A 380 -28.73 -9.89 -7.76
CA GLY A 380 -28.68 -11.30 -8.17
C GLY A 380 -27.45 -12.06 -7.69
N ILE A 381 -26.64 -11.48 -6.80
CA ILE A 381 -25.45 -12.18 -6.28
C ILE A 381 -25.89 -13.23 -5.23
N PRO A 382 -25.57 -14.53 -5.44
CA PRO A 382 -25.95 -15.60 -4.53
C PRO A 382 -25.18 -15.51 -3.21
N ASN A 383 -25.71 -16.17 -2.18
CA ASN A 383 -25.12 -16.17 -0.83
C ASN A 383 -23.99 -17.18 -0.65
N ARG A 384 -23.73 -18.05 -1.63
CA ARG A 384 -22.65 -19.06 -1.57
C ARG A 384 -21.78 -18.96 -2.80
N ILE A 385 -20.49 -19.19 -2.62
CA ILE A 385 -19.53 -19.19 -3.72
C ILE A 385 -19.78 -20.36 -4.68
N ASP A 386 -20.21 -21.51 -4.16
CA ASP A 386 -20.52 -22.69 -4.99
C ASP A 386 -21.65 -22.35 -5.99
N ASP A 387 -22.72 -21.70 -5.51
CA ASP A 387 -23.85 -21.28 -6.33
C ASP A 387 -23.40 -20.21 -7.35
N PHE A 388 -22.46 -19.35 -6.99
CA PHE A 388 -21.93 -18.32 -7.89
C PHE A 388 -21.25 -18.90 -9.13
N GLU A 389 -20.50 -20.00 -9.03
CA GLU A 389 -19.85 -20.61 -10.21
C GLU A 389 -20.87 -21.20 -11.19
N TYR A 390 -21.90 -21.88 -10.69
CA TYR A 390 -22.96 -22.46 -11.53
C TYR A 390 -23.90 -21.40 -12.10
N GLU A 391 -24.20 -20.36 -11.32
CA GLU A 391 -25.11 -19.29 -11.70
C GLU A 391 -24.39 -18.12 -12.37
N LEU A 392 -23.05 -18.13 -12.49
CA LEU A 392 -22.27 -17.00 -13.00
C LEU A 392 -22.85 -16.39 -14.28
N PRO A 393 -23.22 -17.15 -15.32
CA PRO A 393 -23.82 -16.58 -16.52
C PRO A 393 -25.13 -15.82 -16.23
N THR A 394 -25.97 -16.38 -15.36
CA THR A 394 -27.25 -15.81 -14.92
C THR A 394 -27.03 -14.58 -14.03
N VAL A 395 -26.09 -14.64 -13.08
CA VAL A 395 -25.75 -13.51 -12.19
C VAL A 395 -25.22 -12.34 -13.02
N LEU A 396 -24.29 -12.60 -13.93
CA LEU A 396 -23.73 -11.59 -14.84
C LEU A 396 -24.80 -11.01 -15.75
N ALA A 397 -25.72 -11.84 -16.26
CA ALA A 397 -26.79 -11.39 -17.12
C ALA A 397 -27.81 -10.49 -16.38
N ASN A 398 -28.21 -10.86 -15.17
CA ASN A 398 -29.30 -10.17 -14.51
C ASN A 398 -28.83 -9.01 -13.60
N SER A 399 -27.62 -9.09 -13.05
CA SER A 399 -27.17 -8.17 -11.99
C SER A 399 -26.35 -6.97 -12.48
N PHE A 400 -25.85 -7.03 -13.72
CA PHE A 400 -24.91 -6.02 -14.23
C PHE A 400 -25.33 -5.47 -15.59
N LYS A 401 -25.11 -4.17 -15.77
CA LYS A 401 -25.00 -3.55 -17.09
C LYS A 401 -23.52 -3.41 -17.41
N ALA A 402 -23.08 -3.72 -18.62
CA ALA A 402 -21.68 -3.62 -19.00
C ALA A 402 -21.47 -2.98 -20.37
N GLU A 403 -20.45 -2.15 -20.49
CA GLU A 403 -19.98 -1.57 -21.75
C GLU A 403 -18.51 -1.96 -21.92
N VAL A 404 -18.15 -2.51 -23.08
CA VAL A 404 -16.79 -2.87 -23.42
C VAL A 404 -16.43 -2.33 -24.80
N SER A 405 -15.26 -1.73 -24.90
CA SER A 405 -14.63 -1.34 -26.15
C SER A 405 -13.21 -1.87 -26.13
N LEU A 406 -12.86 -2.70 -27.10
CA LEU A 406 -11.54 -3.30 -27.23
C LEU A 406 -11.00 -3.03 -28.64
N GLU A 407 -9.76 -2.59 -28.71
CA GLU A 407 -8.97 -2.34 -29.91
C GLU A 407 -7.63 -3.06 -29.74
N VAL A 408 -7.28 -3.97 -30.67
CA VAL A 408 -6.04 -4.76 -30.60
C VAL A 408 -5.39 -4.83 -31.97
N ILE A 409 -4.10 -4.51 -32.06
CA ILE A 409 -3.35 -4.67 -33.31
C ILE A 409 -3.12 -6.15 -33.61
N LYS A 410 -3.35 -6.55 -34.86
CA LYS A 410 -3.25 -7.94 -35.31
C LYS A 410 -1.88 -8.58 -35.07
N SER A 411 -0.80 -7.81 -35.22
CA SER A 411 0.57 -8.27 -34.96
C SER A 411 0.78 -8.76 -33.53
N ILE A 412 -0.06 -8.31 -32.59
CA ILE A 412 -0.04 -8.68 -31.18
C ILE A 412 -1.19 -9.66 -30.85
N ALA A 413 -2.31 -9.62 -31.59
CA ALA A 413 -3.45 -10.53 -31.38
C ALA A 413 -3.09 -12.02 -31.46
N GLY A 414 -2.13 -12.40 -32.32
CA GLY A 414 -1.63 -13.78 -32.41
C GLY A 414 -1.02 -14.31 -31.10
N LEU A 415 -0.67 -13.42 -30.16
CA LEU A 415 -0.11 -13.76 -28.86
C LEU A 415 -1.17 -13.96 -27.77
N LEU A 416 -2.42 -13.55 -28.03
CA LEU A 416 -3.58 -13.86 -27.18
C LEU A 416 -3.99 -15.33 -27.26
N ARG A 417 -3.30 -16.14 -28.09
CA ARG A 417 -3.52 -17.58 -28.27
C ARG A 417 -4.98 -17.93 -28.61
N VAL A 418 -5.71 -17.03 -29.24
CA VAL A 418 -7.03 -17.35 -29.77
C VAL A 418 -6.84 -18.25 -31.00
N PRO A 419 -7.36 -19.49 -31.02
CA PRO A 419 -7.30 -20.35 -32.19
C PRO A 419 -7.85 -19.64 -33.42
N SER A 420 -7.17 -19.76 -34.56
CA SER A 420 -7.53 -19.06 -35.81
C SER A 420 -8.98 -19.32 -36.23
N GLU A 421 -9.48 -20.53 -35.98
CA GLU A 421 -10.87 -20.93 -36.27
C GLU A 421 -11.89 -20.22 -35.37
N GLN A 422 -11.57 -20.02 -34.08
CA GLN A 422 -12.42 -19.25 -33.16
C GLN A 422 -12.44 -17.77 -33.53
N LEU A 423 -11.27 -17.22 -33.89
CA LEU A 423 -11.18 -15.83 -34.34
C LEU A 423 -11.99 -15.60 -35.63
N ALA A 424 -11.88 -16.52 -36.60
CA ALA A 424 -12.66 -16.46 -37.84
C ALA A 424 -14.17 -16.54 -37.56
N TYR A 425 -14.59 -17.41 -36.62
CA TYR A 425 -15.98 -17.49 -36.16
C TYR A 425 -16.46 -16.17 -35.53
N TYR A 426 -15.67 -15.57 -34.64
CA TYR A 426 -16.05 -14.31 -34.01
C TYR A 426 -16.17 -13.15 -35.02
N ILE A 427 -15.33 -13.15 -36.06
CA ILE A 427 -15.42 -12.20 -37.16
C ILE A 427 -16.67 -12.46 -38.01
N SER A 428 -16.93 -13.71 -38.41
CA SER A 428 -18.09 -14.05 -39.25
C SER A 428 -19.41 -13.73 -38.56
N GLU A 429 -19.47 -14.01 -37.25
CA GLU A 429 -20.64 -13.69 -36.43
C GLU A 429 -20.74 -12.19 -36.09
N GLY A 430 -19.73 -11.38 -36.42
CA GLY A 430 -19.72 -9.93 -36.18
C GLY A 430 -19.49 -9.52 -34.74
N PHE A 431 -18.94 -10.40 -33.90
CA PHE A 431 -18.46 -10.04 -32.55
C PHE A 431 -17.18 -9.21 -32.62
N ILE A 432 -16.38 -9.42 -33.66
CA ILE A 432 -15.14 -8.69 -33.91
C ILE A 432 -15.23 -8.08 -35.32
N GLU A 433 -14.89 -6.80 -35.42
CA GLU A 433 -14.65 -6.12 -36.70
C GLU A 433 -13.16 -6.22 -37.04
N ASP A 434 -12.90 -6.61 -38.29
CA ASP A 434 -11.57 -6.60 -38.87
C ASP A 434 -11.41 -5.34 -39.73
N LEU A 435 -10.59 -4.40 -39.25
CA LEU A 435 -10.33 -3.11 -39.91
C LEU A 435 -8.93 -3.06 -40.54
N GLY A 436 -8.45 -4.20 -41.07
CA GLY A 436 -7.16 -4.29 -41.75
C GLY A 436 -6.03 -4.66 -40.80
N ASP A 437 -5.47 -3.69 -40.07
CA ASP A 437 -4.34 -3.93 -39.14
C ASP A 437 -4.78 -4.11 -37.68
N VAL A 438 -6.07 -3.93 -37.41
CA VAL A 438 -6.64 -3.87 -36.06
C VAL A 438 -7.91 -4.73 -35.98
N TYR A 439 -8.05 -5.47 -34.89
CA TYR A 439 -9.31 -6.07 -34.47
C TYR A 439 -10.00 -5.15 -33.47
N THR A 440 -11.28 -4.86 -33.69
CA THR A 440 -12.08 -4.05 -32.79
C THR A 440 -13.35 -4.77 -32.36
N THR A 441 -13.80 -4.51 -31.14
CA THR A 441 -15.14 -4.88 -30.70
C THR A 441 -15.69 -3.83 -29.76
N LYS A 442 -16.99 -3.52 -29.93
CA LYS A 442 -17.76 -2.69 -29.02
C LYS A 442 -19.01 -3.45 -28.64
N ALA A 443 -19.15 -3.80 -27.37
CA ALA A 443 -20.36 -4.43 -26.87
C ALA A 443 -20.97 -3.60 -25.76
N ASN A 444 -22.30 -3.49 -25.81
CA ASN A 444 -23.11 -2.93 -24.74
C ASN A 444 -24.09 -4.02 -24.31
N TYR A 445 -24.07 -4.31 -23.02
CA TYR A 445 -24.91 -5.28 -22.36
C TYR A 445 -25.80 -4.57 -21.34
N GLU A 446 -27.09 -4.73 -21.49
CA GLU A 446 -28.09 -4.47 -20.46
C GLU A 446 -28.83 -5.79 -20.22
N PRO A 447 -29.45 -6.01 -19.04
CA PRO A 447 -30.31 -7.16 -18.84
C PRO A 447 -31.29 -7.25 -19.99
N VAL A 448 -31.43 -8.46 -20.55
CA VAL A 448 -32.27 -8.77 -21.72
C VAL A 448 -31.88 -8.11 -23.04
N LYS A 449 -30.71 -7.46 -23.14
CA LYS A 449 -30.28 -6.81 -24.38
C LYS A 449 -28.76 -6.84 -24.56
N LEU A 450 -28.30 -7.47 -25.64
CA LEU A 450 -26.89 -7.45 -26.02
C LEU A 450 -26.76 -6.82 -27.41
N VAL A 451 -25.97 -5.77 -27.52
CA VAL A 451 -25.61 -5.16 -28.80
C VAL A 451 -24.10 -5.26 -28.98
N VAL A 452 -23.64 -5.87 -30.07
CA VAL A 452 -22.22 -5.98 -30.40
C VAL A 452 -21.98 -5.40 -31.79
N ASN A 453 -21.06 -4.44 -31.91
CA ASN A 453 -20.75 -3.73 -33.16
C ASN A 453 -22.00 -3.22 -33.88
N SER A 454 -22.91 -2.58 -33.13
CA SER A 454 -24.21 -2.08 -33.60
C SER A 454 -25.21 -3.15 -34.08
N ARG A 455 -24.92 -4.44 -33.87
CA ARG A 455 -25.81 -5.57 -34.20
C ARG A 455 -26.49 -6.09 -32.95
N ASP A 456 -27.79 -6.33 -33.04
CA ASP A 456 -28.54 -6.98 -31.97
C ASP A 456 -28.15 -8.46 -31.86
N LYS A 457 -27.68 -8.85 -30.67
CA LYS A 457 -27.23 -10.19 -30.30
C LYS A 457 -27.97 -10.71 -29.06
N THR A 458 -29.12 -10.11 -28.74
CA THR A 458 -29.95 -10.41 -27.55
C THR A 458 -30.33 -11.88 -27.41
N ALA A 459 -30.53 -12.59 -28.53
CA ALA A 459 -30.84 -14.02 -28.52
C ALA A 459 -29.78 -14.88 -27.81
N LEU A 460 -28.53 -14.42 -27.72
CA LEU A 460 -27.43 -15.14 -27.06
C LEU A 460 -27.46 -15.05 -25.53
N VAL A 461 -28.04 -13.97 -25.00
CA VAL A 461 -28.13 -13.72 -23.55
C VAL A 461 -29.50 -14.08 -22.99
N SER A 462 -30.52 -14.17 -23.86
CA SER A 462 -31.90 -14.53 -23.49
C SER A 462 -32.04 -15.82 -22.67
N PRO A 463 -31.27 -16.91 -22.91
CA PRO A 463 -31.38 -18.13 -22.10
C PRO A 463 -30.95 -17.98 -20.64
N PHE A 464 -30.21 -16.92 -20.31
CA PHE A 464 -29.64 -16.67 -18.98
C PHE A 464 -30.40 -15.59 -18.20
N VAL A 465 -31.46 -15.04 -18.79
CA VAL A 465 -32.31 -14.04 -18.16
C VAL A 465 -33.37 -14.75 -17.33
N ILE A 466 -33.51 -14.37 -16.07
CA ILE A 466 -34.67 -14.74 -15.26
C ILE A 466 -35.74 -13.68 -15.51
N ILE A 467 -36.82 -14.05 -16.19
CA ILE A 467 -38.01 -13.21 -16.31
C ILE A 467 -38.86 -13.51 -15.07
N GLU A 468 -38.78 -12.66 -14.05
CA GLU A 468 -39.74 -12.67 -12.93
C GLU A 468 -40.97 -11.80 -13.22
#